data_AF-A0A8T3ZB67-F1
#
_entry.id   AF-A0A8T3ZB67-F1
#
_cell.length_a   1.000
_cell.length_b   1.000
_cell.length_c   1.000
_cell.angle_alpha   90.00
_cell.angle_beta   90.00
_cell.angle_gamma   90.00
#
_symmetry.space_group_name_H-M   'P 1'
#
loop_
_entity.id
_entity.type
_entity.pdbx_description
1 polymer ?
#
loop_
_entity_poly.entity_id
_entity_poly.type
_entity_poly.pdbx_seq_one_letter_code
_entity_poly.pdbx_strand_id
1 'polypeptide(L)'
;MPSAKEALDRLRWHPDFSISDVMIWYEDRMSETGVACLKGADVGFFESSFFGVEEASIPYHRVFRIEHRGLAVFERPRRQGSQSRRGRARPGRRT
;
A
#
# COMPACT_ATOMS: atom_id res chain seq x y z
N MET A 1 1.75 16.35 -0.53
CA MET A 1 1.33 15.04 -0.02
C MET A 1 2.58 14.33 0.44
N PRO A 2 2.69 13.88 1.70
CA PRO A 2 3.86 13.13 2.15
C PRO A 2 4.04 11.90 1.24
N SER A 3 5.27 11.56 0.90
CA SER A 3 5.61 10.34 0.17
C SER A 3 5.61 9.12 1.11
N ALA A 4 5.49 7.92 0.55
CA ALA A 4 5.61 6.69 1.33
C ALA A 4 6.94 6.61 2.10
N LYS A 5 8.02 7.14 1.51
CA LYS A 5 9.33 7.25 2.15
C LYS A 5 9.26 8.14 3.40
N GLU A 6 8.71 9.36 3.28
CA GLU A 6 8.60 10.27 4.41
C GLU A 6 7.73 9.70 5.55
N ALA A 7 6.69 8.95 5.20
CA ALA A 7 5.87 8.25 6.19
C ALA A 7 6.67 7.16 6.93
N LEU A 8 7.44 6.33 6.20
CA LEU A 8 8.28 5.29 6.80
C LEU A 8 9.44 5.88 7.62
N ASP A 9 10.09 6.94 7.13
CA ASP A 9 11.13 7.65 7.88
C ASP A 9 10.59 8.19 9.20
N ARG A 10 9.40 8.82 9.20
CA ARG A 10 8.77 9.31 10.43
C ARG A 10 8.50 8.18 11.42
N LEU A 11 8.01 7.03 10.96
CA LEU A 11 7.78 5.86 11.80
C LEU A 11 9.08 5.26 12.34
N ARG A 12 10.19 5.39 11.62
CA ARG A 12 11.51 4.87 12.03
C ARG A 12 12.19 5.74 13.07
N TRP A 13 12.10 7.07 12.95
CA TRP A 13 12.87 8.01 13.76
C TRP A 13 12.11 8.53 14.99
N HIS A 14 10.81 8.30 15.09
CA HIS A 14 10.01 8.82 16.18
C HIS A 14 10.00 7.86 17.38
N PRO A 15 10.34 8.31 18.60
CA PRO A 15 10.50 7.45 19.77
C PRO A 15 9.21 6.70 20.17
N ASP A 16 8.04 7.28 19.88
CA ASP A 16 6.73 6.66 20.17
C ASP A 16 6.21 5.70 19.07
N PHE A 17 6.86 5.64 17.91
CA PHE A 17 6.44 4.76 16.81
C PHE A 17 7.43 3.61 16.64
N SER A 18 6.90 2.40 16.52
CA SER A 18 7.70 1.21 16.27
C SER A 18 7.43 0.74 14.86
N ILE A 19 8.48 0.63 14.04
CA ILE A 19 8.35 0.11 12.67
C ILE A 19 7.85 -1.33 12.67
N SER A 20 8.06 -2.08 13.76
CA SER A 20 7.61 -3.46 13.90
C SER A 20 6.08 -3.60 13.91
N ASP A 21 5.35 -2.57 14.34
CA ASP A 21 3.87 -2.54 14.40
C ASP A 21 3.22 -1.96 13.13
N VAL A 22 4.01 -1.80 12.06
CA VAL A 22 3.57 -1.18 10.81
C VAL A 22 3.18 -2.26 9.80
N MET A 23 2.09 -2.04 9.06
CA MET A 23 1.71 -2.83 7.90
C MET A 23 1.90 -1.98 6.64
N ILE A 24 2.67 -2.49 5.69
CA ILE A 24 3.01 -1.80 4.44
C ILE A 24 2.30 -2.51 3.29
N TRP A 25 1.43 -1.80 2.58
CA TRP A 25 0.67 -2.30 1.44
C TRP A 25 1.24 -1.74 0.15
N TYR A 26 1.57 -2.62 -0.79
CA TYR A 26 2.19 -2.25 -2.06
C TYR A 26 1.57 -3.00 -3.24
N GLU A 27 1.73 -2.41 -4.42
CA GLU A 27 1.33 -3.03 -5.67
C GLU A 27 2.29 -4.16 -6.02
N ASP A 28 1.77 -5.38 -6.08
CA ASP A 28 2.51 -6.55 -6.51
C ASP A 28 1.87 -7.12 -7.77
N ARG A 29 2.63 -7.11 -8.86
CA ARG A 29 2.16 -7.62 -10.16
C ARG A 29 2.18 -9.14 -10.24
N MET A 30 2.86 -9.80 -9.31
CA MET A 30 2.92 -11.26 -9.22
C MET A 30 1.76 -11.82 -8.37
N SER A 31 1.08 -10.97 -7.60
CA SER A 31 -0.09 -11.32 -6.81
C SER A 31 -1.35 -11.39 -7.68
N GLU A 32 -2.18 -12.41 -7.46
CA GLU A 32 -3.49 -12.57 -8.13
C GLU A 32 -4.43 -11.37 -7.90
N THR A 33 -4.25 -10.65 -6.79
CA THR A 33 -5.04 -9.47 -6.44
C THR A 33 -4.39 -8.16 -6.89
N GLY A 34 -3.17 -8.21 -7.43
CA GLY A 34 -2.37 -7.04 -7.77
C GLY A 34 -1.83 -6.27 -6.55
N VAL A 35 -1.98 -6.82 -5.35
CA VAL A 35 -1.52 -6.21 -4.09
C VAL A 35 -0.90 -7.25 -3.16
N ALA A 36 0.04 -6.79 -2.36
CA ALA A 36 0.61 -7.54 -1.26
C ALA A 36 0.82 -6.63 -0.04
N CYS A 37 0.94 -7.25 1.13
CA CYS A 37 1.24 -6.57 2.39
C CYS A 37 2.36 -7.29 3.13
N LEU A 38 3.14 -6.52 3.89
CA LEU A 38 4.21 -7.02 4.75
C LEU A 38 4.27 -6.22 6.05
N LYS A 39 4.87 -6.80 7.09
CA LYS A 39 5.09 -6.07 8.34
C LYS A 39 6.37 -5.25 8.24
N GLY A 40 6.39 -4.08 8.86
CA GLY A 40 7.59 -3.26 8.95
C GLY A 40 8.72 -3.97 9.72
N ALA A 41 8.39 -4.96 10.56
CA ALA A 41 9.37 -5.85 11.18
C ALA A 41 10.17 -6.70 10.17
N ASP A 42 9.60 -6.99 9.00
CA ASP A 42 10.23 -7.79 7.95
C ASP A 42 11.17 -6.94 7.07
N VAL A 43 11.22 -5.62 7.31
CA VAL A 43 12.08 -4.70 6.56
C VAL A 43 13.49 -4.73 7.13
N GLY A 44 14.41 -5.31 6.37
CA GLY A 44 15.82 -5.41 6.75
C GLY A 44 16.57 -4.09 6.59
N PHE A 45 16.30 -3.34 5.53
CA PHE A 45 16.99 -2.07 5.26
C PHE A 45 16.18 -1.10 4.42
N PHE A 46 16.53 0.18 4.52
CA PHE A 46 15.90 1.28 3.78
C PHE A 46 16.95 1.98 2.94
N GLU A 47 16.68 2.08 1.64
CA GLU A 47 17.48 2.82 0.68
C GLU A 47 16.74 4.11 0.26
N SER A 48 17.38 4.93 -0.58
CA SER A 48 16.82 6.20 -1.06
C SER A 48 15.53 6.04 -1.86
N SER A 49 15.41 4.96 -2.64
CA SER A 49 14.34 4.76 -3.63
C SER A 49 13.49 3.50 -3.39
N PHE A 50 13.96 2.61 -2.54
CA PHE A 50 13.31 1.34 -2.20
C PHE A 50 13.66 0.91 -0.77
N PHE A 51 12.99 -0.11 -0.27
CA PHE A 51 13.37 -0.81 0.94
C PHE A 51 13.51 -2.30 0.65
N GLY A 52 14.37 -2.98 1.40
CA GLY A 52 14.61 -4.41 1.26
C GLY A 52 13.91 -5.20 2.37
N VAL A 53 13.28 -6.29 1.97
CA VAL A 53 12.88 -7.39 2.87
C VAL A 53 13.74 -8.62 2.55
N GLU A 54 13.64 -9.68 3.34
CA GLU A 54 14.47 -10.89 3.17
C GLU A 54 14.43 -11.45 1.74
N GLU A 55 13.25 -11.43 1.10
CA GLU A 55 13.05 -12.08 -0.20
C GLU A 55 13.02 -11.12 -1.40
N ALA A 56 12.95 -9.80 -1.18
CA ALA A 56 12.72 -8.83 -2.27
C ALA A 56 13.08 -7.38 -1.93
N SER A 57 13.26 -6.57 -2.98
CA SER A 57 13.37 -5.12 -2.89
C SER A 57 12.10 -4.44 -3.41
N ILE A 58 11.49 -3.59 -2.59
CA ILE A 58 10.20 -2.96 -2.86
C ILE A 58 10.38 -1.46 -3.04
N PRO A 59 10.12 -0.92 -4.25
CA PRO A 59 10.18 0.52 -4.49
C PRO A 59 9.08 1.29 -3.75
N TYR A 60 9.41 2.44 -3.16
CA TYR A 60 8.42 3.27 -2.44
C TYR A 60 7.28 3.75 -3.33
N HIS A 61 7.54 3.94 -4.63
CA HIS A 61 6.52 4.34 -5.58
C HIS A 61 5.45 3.27 -5.82
N ARG A 62 5.58 2.05 -5.29
CA ARG A 62 4.54 1.01 -5.33
C ARG A 62 3.72 0.94 -4.05
N VAL A 63 4.22 1.52 -2.96
CA VAL A 63 3.51 1.56 -1.68
C VAL A 63 2.34 2.53 -1.81
N PHE A 64 1.15 2.04 -1.50
CA PHE A 64 -0.06 2.84 -1.57
C PHE A 64 -0.75 3.06 -0.22
N ARG A 65 -0.46 2.23 0.78
CA ARG A 65 -1.02 2.39 2.12
C ARG A 65 -0.03 1.90 3.16
N ILE A 66 0.06 2.63 4.28
CA ILE A 66 0.84 2.25 5.45
C ILE A 66 -0.07 2.40 6.66
N GLU A 67 -0.16 1.35 7.46
CA GLU A 67 -0.96 1.33 8.68
C GLU A 67 -0.06 1.11 9.89
N HIS A 68 -0.33 1.82 10.98
CA HIS A 68 0.33 1.60 12.27
C HIS A 68 -0.75 1.33 13.30
N ARG A 69 -0.74 0.14 13.92
CA ARG A 69 -1.75 -0.29 14.90
C ARG A 69 -3.20 -0.13 14.41
N GLY A 70 -3.45 -0.43 13.13
CA GLY A 70 -4.76 -0.32 12.49
C GLY A 70 -5.16 1.09 12.04
N LEU A 71 -4.32 2.10 12.26
CA LEU A 71 -4.54 3.47 11.79
C LEU A 71 -3.73 3.71 10.51
N ALA A 72 -4.41 4.13 9.44
CA ALA A 72 -3.74 4.51 8.20
C ALA A 72 -2.97 5.82 8.40
N VAL A 73 -1.64 5.73 8.44
CA VAL A 73 -0.74 6.90 8.57
C VAL A 73 -0.33 7.47 7.22
N PHE A 74 -0.45 6.66 6.17
CA PHE A 74 -0.26 7.07 4.79
C PHE A 74 -1.22 6.31 3.91
N GLU A 75 -1.88 7.02 3.02
CA GLU A 75 -2.70 6.45 1.96
C GLU A 75 -2.56 7.32 0.72
N ARG A 76 -2.45 6.67 -0.44
CA ARG A 76 -2.56 7.34 -1.72
C ARG A 76 -3.65 6.65 -2.55
N PRO A 77 -4.39 7.41 -3.37
CA PRO A 77 -5.34 6.82 -4.29
C PRO A 77 -4.58 5.90 -5.25
N ARG A 78 -4.94 4.61 -5.25
CA ARG A 78 -4.60 3.73 -6.36
C ARG A 78 -5.30 4.33 -7.59
N ARG A 79 -4.59 4.47 -8.71
CA ARG A 79 -5.23 4.73 -10.00
C ARG A 79 -6.05 3.49 -10.34
N GLN A 80 -7.25 3.39 -9.76
CA GLN A 80 -8.24 2.42 -10.17
C GLN A 80 -8.58 2.78 -11.60
N GLY A 81 -8.23 1.88 -12.53
CA GLY A 81 -8.80 1.91 -13.87
C GLY A 81 -10.29 2.09 -13.72
N SER A 82 -10.82 3.09 -14.43
CA SER A 82 -12.21 3.48 -14.49
C SER A 82 -13.10 2.25 -14.30
N GLN A 83 -13.84 2.17 -13.18
CA GLN A 83 -15.00 1.30 -13.11
C GLN A 83 -15.93 1.76 -14.22
N SER A 84 -15.86 1.05 -15.34
CA SER A 84 -16.92 1.04 -16.34
C SER A 84 -18.17 0.60 -15.61
N ARG A 85 -19.07 1.56 -15.41
CA ARG A 85 -20.44 1.35 -14.95
C ARG A 85 -21.08 0.29 -15.84
N ARG A 86 -21.04 -0.98 -15.43
CA ARG A 86 -21.81 -2.04 -16.08
C ARG A 86 -23.29 -1.80 -15.78
N GLY A 87 -24.04 -1.61 -16.87
CA GLY A 87 -25.38 -2.16 -17.05
C GLY A 87 -26.50 -1.55 -16.21
N ARG A 88 -27.12 -0.47 -16.71
CA ARG A 88 -28.53 -0.22 -16.42
C ARG A 88 -29.35 -1.22 -17.24
N ALA A 89 -29.70 -2.36 -16.61
CA ALA A 89 -30.68 -3.28 -17.15
C ALA A 89 -32.00 -2.53 -17.38
N ARG A 90 -32.52 -2.57 -18.61
CA ARG A 90 -33.89 -2.16 -18.92
C ARG A 90 -34.80 -3.35 -18.61
N PRO A 91 -35.79 -3.23 -17.69
CA PRO A 91 -36.78 -4.29 -17.54
C PRO A 91 -37.67 -4.31 -18.79
N GLY A 92 -37.75 -5.47 -19.43
CA GLY A 92 -38.62 -5.70 -20.58
C GLY A 92 -40.08 -5.53 -20.19
N ARG A 93 -40.83 -4.77 -21.00
CA ARG A 93 -42.29 -4.81 -20.98
C ARG A 93 -42.75 -6.04 -21.75
N ARG A 94 -43.40 -6.96 -21.05
CA ARG A 94 -44.26 -8.00 -21.64
C ARG A 94 -45.52 -7.31 -22.18
N THR A 95 -45.91 -7.66 -23.40
CA THR A 95 -47.27 -7.51 -23.94
C THR A 95 -47.67 -8.86 -24.49
#